data_AF-A0A0W0SG10-F1
#
_entry.id   AF-A0A0W0SG10-F1
#
_cell.length_a   1.000
_cell.length_b   1.000
_cell.length_c   1.000
_cell.angle_alpha   90.00
_cell.angle_beta   90.00
_cell.angle_gamma   90.00
#
_symmetry.space_group_name_H-M   'P 1'
#
loop_
_entity.id
_entity.type
_entity.pdbx_description
1 polymer ?
#
loop_
_entity_poly.entity_id
_entity_poly.type
_entity_poly.pdbx_seq_one_letter_code
_entity_poly.pdbx_strand_id
1 'polypeptide(L)'
;MTSVNPVVYSQINLQAWQKELPSIELQISETAQLIEKQRHLLKPYQEELRALNARISWKKYQIMQSKGPILNFMYQTDHDSPETLRFRSELELLQSESDVLEGQMKPYEEEMSKAQLALRDLSSRQAWLKEHIPAAQLFLKMLQENPQASVQALVDKIWQAFIDYEDTHMTGLSPQVRISLIAARYGLNILVSEIEGFDDHYTKVIQRNNYLRLCGFLWDMYFKIKQEDKDPAFEKILASLIESTHVTLHDDLPYPISTCSSAESWFAVNKHEKPEYFAIQERNLPHVEEEIFNNGLFFIRKNPPARPTSIQKHIIRAVNLIEAEVKIKKQKKEEIDYHFYARVIWILNDVFEGRADHKTVNRLGAIAEYASRNNSVGKHVLGSLLVVFGALLIGASIAGFITTFGSSSILSAWGFSLGLSLLETEFVLGLASSLTAITGIGLTFFAGPDAIKSGTDFSQELIKINQGIEQGDEPSSNCGAVFN
;
A
#
# COMPACT_ATOMS: atom_id res chain seq x y z
N MET A 1 4.28 20.73 15.98
CA MET A 1 4.43 20.89 14.52
C MET A 1 4.06 19.57 13.87
N THR A 2 3.07 19.56 12.98
CA THR A 2 2.68 18.38 12.20
C THR A 2 3.81 18.02 11.24
N SER A 3 4.13 16.73 11.10
CA SER A 3 5.15 16.24 10.16
C SER A 3 4.60 16.05 8.74
N VAL A 4 3.28 16.13 8.59
CA VAL A 4 2.54 15.94 7.33
C VAL A 4 2.42 17.28 6.60
N ASN A 5 2.85 17.33 5.35
CA ASN A 5 2.82 18.53 4.51
C ASN A 5 2.32 18.21 3.09
N PRO A 6 0.99 18.14 2.88
CA PRO A 6 0.40 17.82 1.59
C PRO A 6 0.78 18.85 0.53
N VAL A 7 1.01 18.39 -0.71
CA VAL A 7 1.06 19.30 -1.86
C VAL A 7 -0.35 19.83 -2.13
N VAL A 8 -0.54 21.14 -1.96
CA VAL A 8 -1.87 21.76 -2.07
C VAL A 8 -2.25 22.01 -3.52
N TYR A 9 -3.29 21.32 -3.99
CA TYR A 9 -3.89 21.53 -5.31
C TYR A 9 -4.98 22.58 -5.21
N SER A 10 -4.60 23.84 -5.48
CA SER A 10 -5.51 24.98 -5.54
C SER A 10 -5.38 25.71 -6.87
N GLN A 11 -6.41 26.48 -7.24
CA GLN A 11 -6.37 27.28 -8.46
C GLN A 11 -5.21 28.30 -8.46
N ILE A 12 -4.89 28.87 -7.30
CA ILE A 12 -3.79 29.82 -7.12
C ILE A 12 -2.46 29.14 -7.37
N ASN A 13 -2.23 27.97 -6.75
CA ASN A 13 -1.00 27.20 -6.93
C ASN A 13 -0.84 26.72 -8.37
N LEU A 14 -1.92 26.21 -8.97
CA LEU A 14 -1.92 25.78 -10.36
C LEU A 14 -1.51 26.92 -11.31
N GLN A 15 -2.09 28.12 -11.14
CA GLN A 15 -1.71 29.28 -11.93
C GLN A 15 -0.26 29.71 -11.71
N ALA A 16 0.23 29.65 -10.47
CA ALA A 16 1.62 29.94 -10.15
C ALA A 16 2.56 28.94 -10.85
N TRP A 17 2.28 27.64 -10.75
CA TRP A 17 3.06 26.56 -11.38
C TRP A 17 3.05 26.63 -12.90
N GLN A 18 1.91 26.96 -13.51
CA GLN A 18 1.81 27.16 -14.97
C GLN A 18 2.63 28.35 -15.46
N LYS A 19 2.77 29.40 -14.65
CA LYS A 19 3.65 30.56 -14.95
C LYS A 19 5.12 30.23 -14.69
N GLU A 20 5.41 29.40 -13.69
CA GLU A 20 6.76 28.98 -13.30
C GLU A 20 7.40 28.07 -14.35
N LEU A 21 6.64 27.12 -14.91
CA LEU A 21 7.18 26.09 -15.80
C LEU A 21 7.94 26.65 -17.01
N PRO A 22 7.41 27.60 -17.81
CA PRO A 22 8.16 28.17 -18.94
C PRO A 22 9.45 28.87 -18.51
N SER A 23 9.46 29.52 -17.34
CA SER A 23 10.65 30.19 -16.80
C SER A 23 11.73 29.17 -16.45
N ILE A 24 11.36 28.04 -15.82
CA ILE A 24 12.29 26.95 -15.53
C ILE A 24 12.83 26.32 -16.81
N GLU A 25 11.98 26.10 -17.82
CA GLU A 25 12.41 25.55 -19.11
C GLU A 25 13.43 26.44 -19.81
N LEU A 26 13.26 27.77 -19.73
CA LEU A 26 14.23 28.72 -20.20
C LEU A 26 15.54 28.65 -19.41
N GLN A 27 15.49 28.66 -18.07
CA GLN A 27 16.67 28.60 -17.21
C GLN A 27 17.47 27.30 -17.41
N ILE A 28 16.79 26.17 -17.66
CA ILE A 28 17.45 24.90 -18.01
C ILE A 28 18.24 25.05 -19.31
N SER A 29 17.63 25.64 -20.35
CA SER A 29 18.30 25.88 -21.63
C SER A 29 19.51 26.81 -21.48
N GLU A 30 19.36 27.92 -20.75
CA GLU A 30 20.45 28.88 -20.50
C GLU A 30 21.60 28.26 -19.69
N THR A 31 21.27 27.49 -18.65
CA THR A 31 22.27 26.81 -17.81
C THR A 31 23.01 25.73 -18.59
N ALA A 32 22.30 24.98 -19.45
CA ALA A 32 22.93 23.99 -20.33
C ALA A 32 23.87 24.65 -21.35
N GLN A 33 23.48 25.79 -21.92
CA GLN A 33 24.36 26.59 -22.81
C GLN A 33 25.58 27.14 -22.07
N LEU A 34 25.43 27.57 -20.81
CA LEU A 34 26.55 28.01 -19.98
C LEU A 34 27.54 26.87 -19.75
N ILE A 35 27.07 25.67 -19.39
CA ILE A 35 27.93 24.49 -19.22
C ILE A 35 28.70 24.20 -20.51
N GLU A 36 28.03 24.22 -21.66
CA GLU A 36 28.69 23.95 -22.94
C GLU A 36 29.70 25.03 -23.30
N LYS A 37 29.41 26.30 -23.00
CA LYS A 37 30.37 27.41 -23.14
C LYS A 37 31.60 27.21 -22.26
N GLN A 38 31.44 26.86 -20.98
CA GLN A 38 32.57 26.62 -20.08
C GLN A 38 33.39 25.40 -20.52
N ARG A 39 32.73 24.33 -20.98
CA ARG A 39 33.38 23.16 -21.56
C ARG A 39 34.22 23.52 -22.78
N HIS A 40 33.69 24.36 -23.68
CA HIS A 40 34.45 24.86 -24.83
C HIS A 40 35.68 25.68 -24.42
N LEU A 41 35.56 26.53 -23.40
CA LEU A 41 36.67 27.33 -22.88
C LEU A 41 37.74 26.49 -22.16
N LEU A 42 37.33 25.42 -21.48
CA LEU A 42 38.24 24.48 -20.80
C LEU A 42 39.04 23.59 -21.75
N LYS A 43 38.45 23.23 -22.89
CA LYS A 43 39.04 22.29 -23.85
C LYS A 43 40.50 22.61 -24.25
N PRO A 44 40.88 23.84 -24.65
CA PRO A 44 42.27 24.15 -24.99
C PRO A 44 43.23 23.94 -23.81
N TYR A 45 42.85 24.36 -22.60
CA TYR A 45 43.66 24.17 -21.40
C TYR A 45 43.83 22.69 -21.04
N GLN A 46 42.78 21.87 -21.21
CA GLN A 46 42.85 20.42 -21.01
C GLN A 46 43.78 19.74 -22.03
N GLU A 47 43.76 20.19 -23.29
CA GLU A 47 44.65 19.69 -24.34
C GLU A 47 46.11 20.08 -24.07
N GLU A 48 46.35 21.32 -23.63
CA GLU A 48 47.67 21.82 -23.23
C GLU A 48 48.21 21.08 -22.00
N LEU A 49 47.38 20.88 -20.97
CA LEU A 49 47.74 20.13 -19.77
C LEU A 49 48.08 18.68 -20.09
N ARG A 50 47.35 18.05 -21.03
CA ARG A 50 47.65 16.70 -21.51
C ARG A 50 49.00 16.65 -22.23
N ALA A 51 49.30 17.62 -23.09
CA ALA A 51 50.58 17.72 -23.79
C ALA A 51 51.74 17.97 -22.80
N LEU A 52 51.54 18.83 -21.81
CA LEU A 52 52.51 19.15 -20.77
C LEU A 52 52.80 17.95 -19.87
N ASN A 53 51.77 17.23 -19.44
CA ASN A 53 51.91 15.99 -18.67
C ASN A 53 52.67 14.91 -19.43
N ALA A 54 52.50 14.81 -20.75
CA ALA A 54 53.30 13.91 -21.58
C ALA A 54 54.79 14.32 -21.60
N ARG A 55 55.10 15.63 -21.68
CA ARG A 55 56.47 16.16 -21.61
C ARG A 55 57.11 15.92 -20.24
N ILE A 56 56.37 16.18 -19.15
CA ILE A 56 56.80 15.89 -17.77
C ILE A 56 57.14 14.40 -17.63
N SER A 57 56.26 13.52 -18.11
CA SER A 57 56.46 12.06 -18.04
C SER A 57 57.70 11.63 -18.81
N TRP A 58 57.91 12.18 -20.01
CA TRP A 58 59.12 11.95 -20.80
C TRP A 58 60.39 12.44 -20.09
N LYS A 59 60.36 13.62 -19.46
CA LYS A 59 61.49 14.15 -18.70
C LYS A 59 61.82 13.31 -17.47
N LYS A 60 60.81 12.84 -16.73
CA LYS A 60 60.99 11.88 -15.63
C LYS A 60 61.68 10.59 -16.11
N TYR A 61 61.28 10.08 -17.28
CA TYR A 61 61.92 8.92 -17.90
C TYR A 61 63.39 9.17 -18.26
N GLN A 62 63.72 10.34 -18.84
CA GLN A 62 65.11 10.73 -19.13
C GLN A 62 65.98 10.81 -17.87
N ILE A 63 65.46 11.39 -16.77
CA ILE A 63 66.14 11.42 -15.48
C ILE A 63 66.42 10.00 -14.97
N MET A 64 65.43 9.11 -15.05
CA MET A 64 65.56 7.71 -14.62
C MET A 64 66.63 6.95 -15.43
N GLN A 65 66.69 7.16 -16.75
CA GLN A 65 67.75 6.58 -17.59
C GLN A 65 69.14 7.15 -17.27
N SER A 66 69.24 8.45 -17.01
CA SER A 66 70.52 9.12 -16.70
C SER A 66 71.17 8.63 -15.41
N LYS A 67 70.37 8.07 -14.48
CA LYS A 67 70.84 7.51 -13.21
C LYS A 67 71.34 6.06 -13.32
N GLY A 68 71.14 5.40 -14.47
CA GLY A 68 71.57 4.01 -14.72
C GLY A 68 70.85 2.95 -13.87
N PRO A 69 70.89 1.65 -14.24
CA PRO A 69 70.45 0.59 -13.35
C PRO A 69 71.38 0.49 -12.13
N ILE A 70 70.80 0.38 -10.93
CA ILE A 70 71.51 0.20 -9.65
C ILE A 70 72.34 -1.10 -9.72
N LEU A 71 73.57 -0.99 -10.17
CA LEU A 71 74.58 -2.04 -10.16
C LEU A 71 75.96 -1.39 -10.11
N ASN A 72 76.23 -0.70 -9.00
CA ASN A 72 77.57 -0.56 -8.44
C ASN A 72 77.49 -0.10 -6.98
N PHE A 73 77.59 -1.08 -6.08
CA PHE A 73 78.03 -0.87 -4.71
C PHE A 73 79.51 -0.46 -4.73
N MET A 74 79.87 0.54 -3.91
CA MET A 74 81.20 1.13 -3.69
C MET A 74 81.49 2.40 -4.52
N TYR A 75 81.64 3.51 -3.78
CA TYR A 75 81.82 4.91 -4.20
C TYR A 75 80.54 5.69 -4.53
N GLN A 76 79.76 5.98 -3.48
CA GLN A 76 78.89 7.15 -3.42
C GLN A 76 79.75 8.42 -3.37
N THR A 77 79.85 9.11 -4.49
CA THR A 77 79.75 10.57 -4.47
C THR A 77 78.52 10.92 -5.29
N ASP A 78 77.48 11.34 -4.57
CA ASP A 78 76.13 11.68 -5.07
C ASP A 78 76.19 13.01 -5.83
N HIS A 79 76.99 13.06 -6.89
CA HIS A 79 77.08 14.21 -7.78
C HIS A 79 76.18 13.93 -8.98
N ASP A 80 74.99 14.55 -8.96
CA ASP A 80 74.12 14.62 -10.13
C ASP A 80 74.97 15.07 -11.34
N SER A 81 74.94 14.30 -12.43
CA SER A 81 75.56 14.70 -13.70
C SER A 81 75.01 16.07 -14.12
N PRO A 82 75.81 16.95 -14.77
CA PRO A 82 75.32 18.21 -15.33
C PRO A 82 74.06 18.04 -16.19
N GLU A 83 73.90 16.89 -16.85
CA GLU A 83 72.70 16.54 -17.62
C GLU A 83 71.49 16.23 -16.72
N THR A 84 71.70 15.50 -15.62
CA THR A 84 70.66 15.20 -14.63
C THR A 84 70.17 16.48 -13.92
N LEU A 85 71.09 17.40 -13.58
CA LEU A 85 70.74 18.71 -13.03
C LEU A 85 69.91 19.54 -14.01
N ARG A 86 70.32 19.57 -15.29
CA ARG A 86 69.57 20.26 -16.34
C ARG A 86 68.16 19.68 -16.52
N PHE A 87 68.02 18.36 -16.57
CA PHE A 87 66.70 17.73 -16.67
C PHE A 87 65.81 17.99 -15.46
N ARG A 88 66.42 18.11 -14.27
CA ARG A 88 65.69 18.46 -13.04
C ARG A 88 65.15 19.88 -13.06
N SER A 89 65.95 20.85 -13.48
CA SER A 89 65.50 22.24 -13.65
C SER A 89 64.43 22.37 -14.74
N GLU A 90 64.57 21.66 -15.87
CA GLU A 90 63.53 21.61 -16.91
C GLU A 90 62.24 20.94 -16.41
N LEU A 91 62.34 19.91 -15.56
CA LEU A 91 61.18 19.27 -14.93
C LEU A 91 60.45 20.22 -13.96
N GLU A 92 61.20 20.93 -13.11
CA GLU A 92 60.64 21.92 -12.17
C GLU A 92 59.89 23.03 -12.92
N LEU A 93 60.45 23.50 -14.05
CA LEU A 93 59.77 24.47 -14.92
C LEU A 93 58.46 23.93 -15.48
N LEU A 94 58.48 22.72 -16.06
CA LEU A 94 57.27 22.08 -16.61
C LEU A 94 56.22 21.80 -15.54
N GLN A 95 56.63 21.45 -14.32
CA GLN A 95 55.72 21.28 -13.18
C GLN A 95 55.09 22.62 -12.76
N SER A 96 55.88 23.69 -12.68
CA SER A 96 55.35 25.03 -12.42
C SER A 96 54.39 25.51 -13.50
N GLU A 97 54.66 25.22 -14.77
CA GLU A 97 53.74 25.52 -15.88
C GLU A 97 52.42 24.73 -15.73
N SER A 98 52.49 23.49 -15.24
CA SER A 98 51.32 22.64 -14.98
C SER A 98 50.46 23.22 -13.87
N ASP A 99 51.09 23.62 -12.76
CA ASP A 99 50.38 24.21 -11.61
C ASP A 99 49.68 25.53 -12.00
N VAL A 100 50.34 26.36 -12.85
CA VAL A 100 49.74 27.59 -13.37
C VAL A 100 48.53 27.27 -14.26
N LEU A 101 48.65 26.27 -15.14
CA LEU A 101 47.59 25.87 -16.07
C LEU A 101 46.38 25.28 -15.32
N GLU A 102 46.62 24.44 -14.32
CA GLU A 102 45.57 23.93 -13.43
C GLU A 102 44.89 25.08 -12.66
N GLY A 103 45.68 26.06 -12.20
CA GLY A 103 45.14 27.28 -11.58
C GLY A 103 44.24 28.10 -12.51
N GLN A 104 44.55 28.15 -13.82
CA GLN A 104 43.74 28.81 -14.84
C GLN A 104 42.46 28.04 -15.19
N MET A 105 42.48 26.71 -15.10
CA MET A 105 41.32 25.84 -15.36
C MET A 105 40.28 25.90 -14.23
N LYS A 106 40.74 25.98 -12.99
CA LYS A 106 39.93 25.97 -11.77
C LYS A 106 38.65 26.84 -11.81
N PRO A 107 38.69 28.13 -12.17
CA PRO A 107 37.47 28.96 -12.20
C PRO A 107 36.40 28.43 -13.15
N TYR A 108 36.78 27.85 -14.29
CA TYR A 108 35.83 27.29 -15.24
C TYR A 108 35.22 25.97 -14.75
N GLU A 109 36.03 25.14 -14.07
CA GLU A 109 35.57 23.89 -13.46
C GLU A 109 34.60 24.16 -12.30
N GLU A 110 34.90 25.15 -11.46
CA GLU A 110 34.01 25.58 -10.37
C GLU A 110 32.68 26.10 -10.91
N GLU A 111 32.71 26.95 -11.94
CA GLU A 111 31.49 27.51 -12.52
C GLU A 111 30.65 26.44 -13.23
N MET A 112 31.30 25.48 -13.90
CA MET A 112 30.63 24.32 -14.50
C MET A 112 29.99 23.43 -13.43
N SER A 113 30.67 23.20 -12.30
CA SER A 113 30.13 22.42 -11.18
C SER A 113 28.89 23.09 -10.57
N LYS A 114 28.94 24.40 -10.32
CA LYS A 114 27.76 25.17 -9.85
C LYS A 114 26.61 25.10 -10.85
N ALA A 115 26.89 25.28 -12.13
CA ALA A 115 25.87 25.22 -13.17
C ALA A 115 25.25 23.81 -13.29
N GLN A 116 26.03 22.75 -13.12
CA GLN A 116 25.52 21.36 -13.11
C GLN A 116 24.60 21.09 -11.92
N LEU A 117 24.93 21.62 -10.73
CA LEU A 117 24.06 21.53 -9.56
C LEU A 117 22.75 22.27 -9.80
N ALA A 118 22.81 23.52 -10.28
CA ALA A 118 21.64 24.30 -10.63
C ALA A 118 20.77 23.60 -11.69
N LEU A 119 21.39 23.00 -12.72
CA LEU A 119 20.68 22.24 -13.74
C LEU A 119 19.95 21.03 -13.16
N ARG A 120 20.56 20.31 -12.21
CA ARG A 120 19.92 19.18 -11.52
C ARG A 120 18.69 19.64 -10.73
N ASP A 121 18.81 20.72 -9.96
CA ASP A 121 17.73 21.26 -9.14
C ASP A 121 16.57 21.76 -10.01
N LEU A 122 16.88 22.51 -11.08
CA LEU A 122 15.90 22.97 -12.06
C LEU A 122 15.20 21.81 -12.76
N SER A 123 15.94 20.77 -13.17
CA SER A 123 15.37 19.59 -13.82
C SER A 123 14.46 18.81 -12.86
N SER A 124 14.85 18.68 -11.59
CA SER A 124 14.01 18.07 -10.56
C SER A 124 12.71 18.86 -10.35
N ARG A 125 12.80 20.20 -10.31
CA ARG A 125 11.62 21.06 -10.18
C ARG A 125 10.74 21.01 -11.43
N GLN A 126 11.32 20.93 -12.62
CA GLN A 126 10.59 20.77 -13.88
C GLN A 126 9.83 19.44 -13.91
N ALA A 127 10.47 18.34 -13.52
CA ALA A 127 9.83 17.03 -13.43
C ALA A 127 8.64 17.06 -12.45
N TRP A 128 8.86 17.64 -11.26
CA TRP A 128 7.81 17.86 -10.28
C TRP A 128 6.64 18.67 -10.85
N LEU A 129 6.90 19.79 -11.53
CA LEU A 129 5.84 20.61 -12.14
C LEU A 129 5.07 19.85 -13.24
N LYS A 130 5.78 19.06 -14.06
CA LYS A 130 5.17 18.26 -15.12
C LYS A 130 4.28 17.13 -14.59
N GLU A 131 4.57 16.63 -13.40
CA GLU A 131 3.70 15.67 -12.69
C GLU A 131 2.49 16.37 -12.04
N HIS A 132 2.74 17.44 -11.28
CA HIS A 132 1.72 18.04 -10.41
C HIS A 132 0.74 18.98 -11.12
N ILE A 133 1.14 19.68 -12.20
CA ILE A 133 0.21 20.54 -12.97
C ILE A 133 -0.98 19.74 -13.53
N PRO A 134 -0.81 18.66 -14.32
CA PRO A 134 -1.93 17.89 -14.84
C PRO A 134 -2.72 17.17 -13.73
N ALA A 135 -2.05 16.70 -12.68
CA ALA A 135 -2.72 16.08 -11.53
C ALA A 135 -3.63 17.08 -10.79
N ALA A 136 -3.15 18.30 -10.54
CA ALA A 136 -3.94 19.36 -9.93
C ALA A 136 -5.12 19.78 -10.81
N GLN A 137 -4.94 19.88 -12.12
CA GLN A 137 -6.03 20.15 -13.06
C GLN A 137 -7.12 19.08 -13.00
N LEU A 138 -6.73 17.81 -13.04
CA LEU A 138 -7.67 16.69 -12.96
C LEU A 138 -8.40 16.68 -11.62
N PHE A 139 -7.67 16.86 -10.52
CA PHE A 139 -8.23 16.91 -9.17
C PHE A 139 -9.29 18.01 -9.03
N LEU A 140 -8.95 19.26 -9.40
CA LEU A 140 -9.86 20.39 -9.30
C LEU A 140 -11.09 20.20 -10.21
N LYS A 141 -10.88 19.69 -11.42
CA LYS A 141 -11.97 19.37 -12.35
C LYS A 141 -12.90 18.30 -11.79
N MET A 142 -12.37 17.21 -11.24
CA MET A 142 -13.17 16.15 -10.62
C MET A 142 -13.97 16.68 -9.43
N LEU A 143 -13.37 17.48 -8.56
CA LEU A 143 -14.07 18.07 -7.42
C LEU A 143 -15.19 19.05 -7.85
N GLN A 144 -15.02 19.71 -9.00
CA GLN A 144 -16.04 20.61 -9.56
C GLN A 144 -17.15 19.85 -10.30
N GLU A 145 -16.80 18.93 -11.21
CA GLU A 145 -17.74 18.31 -12.14
C GLU A 145 -18.34 17.01 -11.59
N ASN A 146 -17.58 16.21 -10.84
CA ASN A 146 -18.00 14.93 -10.28
C ASN A 146 -17.43 14.70 -8.86
N PRO A 147 -17.84 15.51 -7.87
CA PRO A 147 -17.34 15.40 -6.50
C PRO A 147 -17.69 14.05 -5.85
N GLN A 148 -18.77 13.40 -6.25
CA GLN A 148 -19.13 12.06 -5.74
C GLN A 148 -18.04 11.04 -6.05
N ALA A 149 -17.48 11.05 -7.25
CA ALA A 149 -16.36 10.18 -7.60
C ALA A 149 -15.10 10.48 -6.75
N SER A 150 -14.84 11.75 -6.41
CA SER A 150 -13.74 12.11 -5.50
C SER A 150 -13.96 11.58 -4.09
N VAL A 151 -15.20 11.66 -3.57
CA VAL A 151 -15.58 11.09 -2.27
C VAL A 151 -15.39 9.58 -2.29
N GLN A 152 -15.96 8.88 -3.27
CA GLN A 152 -15.85 7.43 -3.39
C GLN A 152 -14.38 6.99 -3.51
N ALA A 153 -13.59 7.64 -4.37
CA ALA A 153 -12.18 7.32 -4.52
C ALA A 153 -11.38 7.50 -3.22
N LEU A 154 -11.70 8.51 -2.40
CA LEU A 154 -11.07 8.69 -1.11
C LEU A 154 -11.53 7.62 -0.10
N VAL A 155 -12.83 7.30 -0.06
CA VAL A 155 -13.35 6.21 0.78
C VAL A 155 -12.70 4.87 0.44
N ASP A 156 -12.60 4.52 -0.84
CA ASP A 156 -11.97 3.29 -1.30
C ASP A 156 -10.50 3.23 -0.90
N LYS A 157 -9.77 4.34 -1.02
CA LYS A 157 -8.36 4.44 -0.58
C LYS A 157 -8.23 4.25 0.94
N ILE A 158 -9.08 4.91 1.74
CA ILE A 158 -9.06 4.79 3.20
C ILE A 158 -9.36 3.34 3.59
N TRP A 159 -10.43 2.79 3.02
CA TRP A 159 -10.88 1.42 3.29
C TRP A 159 -9.80 0.41 2.95
N GLN A 160 -9.21 0.50 1.75
CA GLN A 160 -8.13 -0.39 1.33
C GLN A 160 -6.91 -0.28 2.25
N ALA A 161 -6.48 0.93 2.59
CA ALA A 161 -5.32 1.14 3.46
C ALA A 161 -5.54 0.57 4.88
N PHE A 162 -6.75 0.72 5.42
CA PHE A 162 -7.08 0.24 6.77
C PHE A 162 -7.21 -1.28 6.80
N ILE A 163 -7.80 -1.85 5.77
CA ILE A 163 -7.85 -3.30 5.58
C ILE A 163 -6.45 -3.89 5.46
N ASP A 164 -5.58 -3.31 4.63
CA ASP A 164 -4.22 -3.83 4.41
C ASP A 164 -3.40 -3.76 5.72
N TYR A 165 -3.66 -2.74 6.53
CA TYR A 165 -3.12 -2.62 7.88
C TYR A 165 -3.63 -3.73 8.81
N GLU A 166 -4.95 -3.92 8.89
CA GLU A 166 -5.54 -5.00 9.69
C GLU A 166 -5.05 -6.39 9.24
N ASP A 167 -4.88 -6.63 7.94
CA ASP A 167 -4.40 -7.89 7.37
C ASP A 167 -2.96 -8.23 7.79
N THR A 168 -2.17 -7.24 8.20
CA THR A 168 -0.82 -7.43 8.73
C THR A 168 -0.75 -7.37 10.26
N HIS A 169 -1.78 -6.83 10.93
CA HIS A 169 -1.81 -6.59 12.38
C HIS A 169 -3.09 -7.19 13.01
N MET A 170 -3.11 -8.52 13.16
CA MET A 170 -4.30 -9.28 13.58
C MET A 170 -4.79 -9.00 15.01
N THR A 171 -3.90 -8.63 15.93
CA THR A 171 -4.18 -8.44 17.36
C THR A 171 -3.25 -7.39 17.96
N GLY A 172 -3.54 -6.93 19.18
CA GLY A 172 -2.63 -6.05 19.92
C GLY A 172 -2.60 -4.61 19.39
N LEU A 173 -3.60 -4.24 18.57
CA LEU A 173 -3.80 -2.88 18.09
C LEU A 173 -4.00 -1.93 19.26
N SER A 174 -3.44 -0.72 19.15
CA SER A 174 -3.65 0.31 20.16
C SER A 174 -5.12 0.76 20.17
N PRO A 175 -5.63 1.28 21.31
CA PRO A 175 -6.98 1.79 21.41
C PRO A 175 -7.36 2.82 20.34
N GLN A 176 -6.49 3.79 20.01
CA GLN A 176 -6.84 4.79 18.99
C GLN A 176 -6.86 4.20 17.58
N VAL A 177 -6.04 3.18 17.29
CA VAL A 177 -6.10 2.44 16.02
C VAL A 177 -7.43 1.71 15.90
N ARG A 178 -7.82 0.97 16.94
CA ARG A 178 -9.11 0.26 16.98
C ARG A 178 -10.29 1.22 16.79
N ILE A 179 -10.28 2.35 17.50
CA ILE A 179 -11.29 3.42 17.32
C ILE A 179 -11.31 3.91 15.87
N SER A 180 -10.14 4.12 15.26
CA SER A 180 -10.03 4.61 13.88
C SER A 180 -10.61 3.62 12.87
N LEU A 181 -10.30 2.33 13.03
CA LEU A 181 -10.82 1.24 12.20
C LEU A 181 -12.34 1.09 12.32
N ILE A 182 -12.88 1.14 13.54
CA ILE A 182 -14.32 1.10 13.79
C ILE A 182 -15.00 2.32 13.17
N ALA A 183 -14.48 3.52 13.44
CA ALA A 183 -15.02 4.75 12.89
C ALA A 183 -15.04 4.72 11.36
N ALA A 184 -13.99 4.21 10.71
CA ALA A 184 -13.98 4.04 9.26
C ALA A 184 -15.07 3.06 8.79
N ARG A 185 -15.15 1.88 9.41
CA ARG A 185 -16.08 0.81 9.02
C ARG A 185 -17.55 1.20 9.11
N TYR A 186 -17.92 2.03 10.08
CA TYR A 186 -19.32 2.44 10.28
C TYR A 186 -19.61 3.87 9.83
N GLY A 187 -18.60 4.74 9.78
CA GLY A 187 -18.77 6.16 9.49
C GLY A 187 -18.61 6.53 8.01
N LEU A 188 -17.75 5.85 7.25
CA LEU A 188 -17.44 6.23 5.86
C LEU A 188 -18.66 6.08 4.93
N ASN A 189 -19.44 5.01 5.09
CA ASN A 189 -20.60 4.74 4.24
C ASN A 189 -21.71 5.80 4.34
N ILE A 190 -21.76 6.55 5.44
CA ILE A 190 -22.75 7.62 5.64
C ILE A 190 -22.42 8.85 4.77
N LEU A 191 -21.14 9.05 4.46
CA LEU A 191 -20.67 10.08 3.53
C LEU A 191 -20.82 9.64 2.06
N VAL A 192 -20.96 8.32 1.89
CA VAL A 192 -21.32 7.47 0.73
C VAL A 192 -22.66 7.73 0.06
N SER A 193 -23.67 7.91 0.91
CA SER A 193 -25.05 7.61 0.56
C SER A 193 -25.57 8.43 -0.61
N GLU A 194 -26.31 7.77 -1.51
CA GLU A 194 -27.00 8.44 -2.61
C GLU A 194 -27.98 9.49 -2.07
N ILE A 195 -27.90 10.69 -2.63
CA ILE A 195 -28.73 11.83 -2.25
C ILE A 195 -29.81 11.94 -3.31
N GLU A 196 -30.97 11.34 -3.03
CA GLU A 196 -32.13 11.41 -3.91
C GLU A 196 -32.96 12.68 -3.65
N GLY A 197 -33.63 13.19 -4.69
CA GLY A 197 -34.63 14.24 -4.57
C GLY A 197 -34.13 15.68 -4.57
N PHE A 198 -32.83 15.92 -4.78
CA PHE A 198 -32.25 17.25 -4.92
C PHE A 198 -31.80 17.54 -6.35
N ASP A 199 -31.66 18.82 -6.71
CA ASP A 199 -31.07 19.19 -8.00
C ASP A 199 -29.56 18.86 -8.06
N ASP A 200 -29.02 18.78 -9.28
CA ASP A 200 -27.61 18.41 -9.54
C ASP A 200 -26.62 19.38 -8.87
N HIS A 201 -26.93 20.67 -8.84
CA HIS A 201 -26.06 21.68 -8.24
C HIS A 201 -25.94 21.47 -6.72
N TYR A 202 -27.07 21.31 -6.04
CA TYR A 202 -27.13 21.11 -4.60
C TYR A 202 -26.48 19.78 -4.19
N THR A 203 -26.72 18.73 -4.98
CA THR A 203 -26.06 17.42 -4.79
C THR A 203 -24.53 17.55 -4.86
N LYS A 204 -24.00 18.28 -5.85
CA LYS A 204 -22.55 18.55 -5.97
C LYS A 204 -22.00 19.31 -4.77
N VAL A 205 -22.73 20.28 -4.22
CA VAL A 205 -22.33 21.01 -3.00
C VAL A 205 -22.25 20.07 -1.80
N ILE A 206 -23.23 19.18 -1.61
CA ILE A 206 -23.19 18.21 -0.51
C ILE A 206 -22.00 17.27 -0.66
N GLN A 207 -21.75 16.74 -1.86
CA GLN A 207 -20.66 15.80 -2.11
C GLN A 207 -19.28 16.44 -1.89
N ARG A 208 -19.11 17.70 -2.28
CA ARG A 208 -17.92 18.49 -1.94
C ARG A 208 -17.73 18.64 -0.43
N ASN A 209 -18.80 18.92 0.31
CA ASN A 209 -18.75 18.96 1.77
C ASN A 209 -18.46 17.59 2.38
N ASN A 210 -18.92 16.49 1.77
CA ASN A 210 -18.57 15.13 2.20
C ASN A 210 -17.09 14.83 1.98
N TYR A 211 -16.50 15.28 0.87
CA TYR A 211 -15.06 15.18 0.65
C TYR A 211 -14.28 15.89 1.76
N LEU A 212 -14.68 17.11 2.12
CA LEU A 212 -14.09 17.84 3.24
C LEU A 212 -14.25 17.12 4.59
N ARG A 213 -15.42 16.53 4.85
CA ARG A 213 -15.65 15.73 6.06
C ARG A 213 -14.69 14.55 6.13
N LEU A 214 -14.39 13.89 5.01
CA LEU A 214 -13.39 12.83 4.95
C LEU A 214 -11.97 13.34 5.26
N CYS A 215 -11.60 14.51 4.73
CA CYS A 215 -10.31 15.13 5.06
C CYS A 215 -10.21 15.42 6.57
N GLY A 216 -11.24 16.03 7.16
CA GLY A 216 -11.30 16.30 8.59
C GLY A 216 -11.28 15.04 9.45
N PHE A 217 -11.92 13.97 8.98
CA PHE A 217 -11.91 12.65 9.58
C PHE A 217 -10.51 12.05 9.64
N LEU A 218 -9.75 12.12 8.55
CA LEU A 218 -8.36 11.66 8.51
C LEU A 218 -7.46 12.48 9.44
N TRP A 219 -7.59 13.80 9.45
CA TRP A 219 -6.82 14.67 10.34
C TRP A 219 -7.11 14.38 11.82
N ASP A 220 -8.38 14.18 12.19
CA ASP A 220 -8.75 13.83 13.58
C ASP A 220 -8.14 12.51 14.02
N MET A 221 -8.19 11.47 13.16
CA MET A 221 -7.52 10.19 13.42
C MET A 221 -6.02 10.37 13.57
N TYR A 222 -5.38 11.09 12.65
CA TYR A 222 -3.95 11.32 12.67
C TYR A 222 -3.50 11.99 13.97
N PHE A 223 -4.21 13.01 14.42
CA PHE A 223 -3.89 13.69 15.68
C PHE A 223 -4.04 12.78 16.90
N LYS A 224 -5.10 11.98 16.97
CA LYS A 224 -5.32 11.03 18.07
C LYS A 224 -4.25 9.94 18.12
N ILE A 225 -3.91 9.37 16.96
CA ILE A 225 -2.88 8.33 16.83
C ILE A 225 -1.51 8.89 17.20
N LYS A 226 -1.16 10.07 16.67
CA LYS A 226 0.09 10.75 16.99
C LYS A 226 0.20 11.13 18.46
N GLN A 227 -0.91 11.55 19.08
CA GLN A 227 -0.94 11.84 20.51
C GLN A 227 -0.75 10.58 21.37
N GLU A 228 -1.29 9.45 20.93
CA GLU A 228 -1.10 8.17 21.61
C GLU A 228 0.34 7.66 21.51
N ASP A 229 1.02 7.89 20.38
CA ASP A 229 2.43 7.54 20.14
C ASP A 229 2.75 6.05 20.37
N LYS A 230 1.81 5.16 20.02
CA LYS A 230 1.97 3.70 20.16
C LYS A 230 2.04 2.95 18.83
N ASP A 231 1.64 3.59 17.73
CA ASP A 231 1.54 2.94 16.42
C ASP A 231 2.08 3.82 15.28
N PRO A 232 3.42 3.87 15.11
CA PRO A 232 4.04 4.67 14.07
C PRO A 232 3.78 4.12 12.66
N ALA A 233 3.39 2.86 12.52
CA ALA A 233 3.04 2.27 11.23
C ALA A 233 1.68 2.80 10.76
N PHE A 234 0.69 2.80 11.63
CA PHE A 234 -0.62 3.38 11.34
C PHE A 234 -0.55 4.91 11.18
N GLU A 235 0.29 5.60 11.97
CA GLU A 235 0.54 7.04 11.78
C GLU A 235 1.01 7.34 10.35
N LYS A 236 1.95 6.56 9.81
CA LYS A 236 2.45 6.73 8.43
C LYS A 236 1.38 6.50 7.38
N ILE A 237 0.49 5.53 7.59
CA ILE A 237 -0.64 5.28 6.69
C ILE A 237 -1.56 6.50 6.67
N LEU A 238 -1.92 7.02 7.84
CA LEU A 238 -2.76 8.23 7.94
C LEU A 238 -2.08 9.46 7.32
N ALA A 239 -0.76 9.64 7.55
CA ALA A 239 0.01 10.70 6.93
C ALA A 239 -0.05 10.63 5.39
N SER A 240 0.16 9.45 4.81
CA SER A 240 0.08 9.24 3.36
C SER A 240 -1.34 9.50 2.81
N LEU A 241 -2.37 9.05 3.54
CA LEU A 241 -3.76 9.33 3.16
C LEU A 241 -4.04 10.85 3.17
N ILE A 242 -3.61 11.56 4.21
CA ILE A 242 -3.74 13.02 4.32
C ILE A 242 -3.00 13.73 3.18
N GLU A 243 -1.78 13.33 2.86
CA GLU A 243 -1.00 13.88 1.74
C GLU A 243 -1.74 13.74 0.41
N SER A 244 -2.44 12.61 0.21
CA SER A 244 -3.24 12.35 -0.99
C SER A 244 -4.52 13.20 -1.10
N THR A 245 -4.94 13.87 -0.02
CA THR A 245 -6.13 14.73 -0.04
C THR A 245 -5.87 16.10 -0.65
N HIS A 246 -4.60 16.53 -0.68
CA HIS A 246 -4.17 17.86 -1.12
C HIS A 246 -4.75 19.03 -0.29
N VAL A 247 -5.20 18.76 0.94
CA VAL A 247 -5.75 19.76 1.87
C VAL A 247 -4.85 19.92 3.09
N THR A 248 -4.32 21.13 3.28
CA THR A 248 -3.58 21.56 4.47
C THR A 248 -4.53 22.13 5.53
N LEU A 249 -4.15 22.06 6.81
CA LEU A 249 -4.98 22.55 7.91
C LEU A 249 -5.09 24.07 7.99
N HIS A 250 -3.99 24.75 7.70
CA HIS A 250 -3.82 26.18 7.98
C HIS A 250 -4.19 27.07 6.80
N ASP A 251 -4.32 26.51 5.60
CA ASP A 251 -4.77 27.24 4.43
C ASP A 251 -6.30 27.14 4.29
N ASP A 252 -6.86 28.03 3.47
CA ASP A 252 -8.25 27.89 3.02
C ASP A 252 -8.37 26.69 2.07
N LEU A 253 -9.57 26.16 1.98
CA LEU A 253 -9.92 25.03 1.15
C LEU A 253 -9.82 25.41 -0.35
N PRO A 254 -9.39 24.49 -1.23
CA PRO A 254 -9.23 24.80 -2.65
C PRO A 254 -10.58 25.15 -3.30
N TYR A 255 -10.63 26.03 -4.30
CA TYR A 255 -11.86 26.21 -5.09
C TYR A 255 -12.28 24.85 -5.72
N PRO A 256 -13.59 24.49 -5.78
CA PRO A 256 -14.79 25.26 -5.44
C PRO A 256 -15.27 25.10 -3.99
N ILE A 257 -14.41 24.65 -3.07
CA ILE A 257 -14.76 24.37 -1.67
C ILE A 257 -14.21 25.39 -0.68
N SER A 258 -13.71 26.54 -1.15
CA SER A 258 -13.19 27.62 -0.30
C SER A 258 -14.25 28.12 0.67
N THR A 259 -13.91 28.24 1.94
CA THR A 259 -14.82 28.68 3.00
C THR A 259 -14.43 30.03 3.58
N CYS A 260 -13.39 30.67 3.05
CA CYS A 260 -12.77 31.88 3.60
C CYS A 260 -12.30 31.68 5.06
N SER A 261 -12.06 30.43 5.44
CA SER A 261 -11.62 30.01 6.77
C SER A 261 -10.62 28.87 6.63
N SER A 262 -9.75 28.71 7.63
CA SER A 262 -8.82 27.58 7.63
C SER A 262 -9.58 26.25 7.63
N ALA A 263 -9.03 25.25 6.96
CA ALA A 263 -9.59 23.89 6.97
C ALA A 263 -9.77 23.37 8.41
N GLU A 264 -8.83 23.68 9.31
CA GLU A 264 -8.91 23.36 10.74
C GLU A 264 -10.18 23.91 11.39
N SER A 265 -10.51 25.19 11.14
CA SER A 265 -11.73 25.80 11.70
C SER A 265 -12.99 25.13 11.17
N TRP A 266 -13.00 24.80 9.87
CA TRP A 266 -14.14 24.12 9.25
C TRP A 266 -14.32 22.69 9.79
N PHE A 267 -13.22 21.94 9.97
CA PHE A 267 -13.25 20.60 10.56
C PHE A 267 -13.73 20.64 12.01
N ALA A 268 -13.31 21.64 12.80
CA ALA A 268 -13.76 21.81 14.18
C ALA A 268 -15.28 22.02 14.28
N VAL A 269 -15.86 22.84 13.39
CA VAL A 269 -17.32 23.04 13.33
C VAL A 269 -18.04 21.75 12.96
N ASN A 270 -17.60 21.05 11.91
CA ASN A 270 -18.24 19.79 11.49
C ASN A 270 -18.15 18.71 12.59
N LYS A 271 -17.03 18.63 13.31
CA LYS A 271 -16.86 17.71 14.43
C LYS A 271 -17.84 18.01 15.57
N HIS A 272 -18.14 19.29 15.81
CA HIS A 272 -19.12 19.70 16.81
C HIS A 272 -20.55 19.40 16.37
N GLU A 273 -20.89 19.64 15.10
CA GLU A 273 -22.23 19.39 14.55
C GLU A 273 -22.55 17.89 14.43
N LYS A 274 -21.54 17.05 14.23
CA LYS A 274 -21.69 15.62 13.97
C LYS A 274 -20.78 14.78 14.87
N PRO A 275 -20.94 14.83 16.20
CA PRO A 275 -20.01 14.21 17.15
C PRO A 275 -20.01 12.68 17.07
N GLU A 276 -21.11 12.08 16.60
CA GLU A 276 -21.33 10.63 16.52
C GLU A 276 -20.24 9.90 15.72
N TYR A 277 -19.62 10.56 14.74
CA TYR A 277 -18.55 9.98 13.92
C TYR A 277 -17.15 10.08 14.56
N PHE A 278 -16.99 10.90 15.59
CA PHE A 278 -15.69 11.28 16.16
C PHE A 278 -15.55 10.95 17.66
N ALA A 279 -16.63 10.50 18.31
CA ALA A 279 -16.78 10.46 19.76
C ALA A 279 -16.74 9.05 20.38
N ILE A 280 -16.19 8.03 19.70
CA ILE A 280 -15.88 6.77 20.40
C ILE A 280 -14.78 7.09 21.40
N GLN A 281 -15.16 7.13 22.67
CA GLN A 281 -14.23 7.31 23.78
C GLN A 281 -13.56 5.98 24.08
N GLU A 282 -12.27 6.00 24.39
CA GLU A 282 -11.48 4.80 24.70
C GLU A 282 -12.11 3.94 25.81
N ARG A 283 -12.70 4.58 26.84
CA ARG A 283 -13.41 3.86 27.91
C ARG A 283 -14.62 3.04 27.45
N ASN A 284 -15.23 3.40 26.32
CA ASN A 284 -16.39 2.71 25.75
C ASN A 284 -15.99 1.66 24.71
N LEU A 285 -14.72 1.65 24.27
CA LEU A 285 -14.25 0.80 23.18
C LEU A 285 -14.55 -0.69 23.41
N PRO A 286 -14.31 -1.29 24.59
CA PRO A 286 -14.62 -2.71 24.80
C PRO A 286 -16.10 -3.03 24.65
N HIS A 287 -16.98 -2.12 25.08
CA HIS A 287 -18.43 -2.30 24.98
C HIS A 287 -18.90 -2.20 23.52
N VAL A 288 -18.37 -1.24 22.76
CA VAL A 288 -18.67 -1.07 21.34
C VAL A 288 -18.21 -2.29 20.53
N GLU A 289 -17.01 -2.81 20.80
CA GLU A 289 -16.50 -4.02 20.14
C GLU A 289 -17.34 -5.26 20.48
N GLU A 290 -17.76 -5.42 21.73
CA GLU A 290 -18.68 -6.49 22.15
C GLU A 290 -20.04 -6.36 21.44
N GLU A 291 -20.58 -5.15 21.29
CA GLU A 291 -21.83 -4.90 20.58
C GLU A 291 -21.72 -5.26 19.09
N ILE A 292 -20.65 -4.80 18.43
CA ILE A 292 -20.38 -5.13 17.01
C ILE A 292 -20.32 -6.65 16.82
N PHE A 293 -19.56 -7.34 17.69
CA PHE A 293 -19.46 -8.79 17.68
C PHE A 293 -20.84 -9.44 17.80
N ASN A 294 -21.63 -9.05 18.80
CA ASN A 294 -22.96 -9.61 19.04
C ASN A 294 -23.94 -9.33 17.88
N ASN A 295 -23.88 -8.14 17.28
CA ASN A 295 -24.70 -7.78 16.12
C ASN A 295 -24.35 -8.65 14.91
N GLY A 296 -23.07 -8.89 14.68
CA GLY A 296 -22.61 -9.82 13.63
C GLY A 296 -23.09 -11.25 13.85
N LEU A 297 -22.99 -11.77 15.09
CA LEU A 297 -23.54 -13.09 15.44
C LEU A 297 -25.05 -13.18 15.19
N PHE A 298 -25.77 -12.13 15.60
CA PHE A 298 -27.23 -12.05 15.46
C PHE A 298 -27.66 -12.06 13.99
N PHE A 299 -26.92 -11.37 13.12
CA PHE A 299 -27.20 -11.35 11.68
C PHE A 299 -27.23 -12.74 11.05
N ILE A 300 -26.21 -13.57 11.29
CA ILE A 300 -26.13 -14.94 10.74
C ILE A 300 -27.25 -15.83 11.30
N ARG A 301 -27.63 -15.61 12.56
CA ARG A 301 -28.71 -16.36 13.23
C ARG A 301 -30.10 -16.04 12.71
N LYS A 302 -30.33 -14.78 12.35
CA LYS A 302 -31.64 -14.29 11.93
C LYS A 302 -31.89 -14.45 10.44
N ASN A 303 -30.84 -14.57 9.64
CA ASN A 303 -30.94 -14.68 8.19
C ASN A 303 -30.48 -16.05 7.63
N PRO A 304 -30.75 -17.21 8.26
CA PRO A 304 -30.44 -18.48 7.65
C PRO A 304 -31.33 -18.66 6.42
N PRO A 305 -30.76 -18.92 5.23
CA PRO A 305 -31.56 -19.22 4.05
C PRO A 305 -32.35 -20.52 4.28
N ALA A 306 -33.53 -20.62 3.67
CA ALA A 306 -34.40 -21.80 3.80
C ALA A 306 -33.70 -23.11 3.41
N ARG A 307 -32.72 -23.04 2.51
CA ARG A 307 -31.84 -24.15 2.12
C ARG A 307 -30.38 -23.66 2.13
N PRO A 308 -29.64 -23.81 3.24
CA PRO A 308 -28.27 -23.33 3.32
C PRO A 308 -27.32 -24.18 2.48
N THR A 309 -26.43 -23.51 1.76
CA THR A 309 -25.32 -24.14 1.04
C THR A 309 -24.35 -24.81 2.01
N SER A 310 -23.45 -25.66 1.50
CA SER A 310 -22.40 -26.28 2.33
C SER A 310 -21.54 -25.22 3.05
N ILE A 311 -21.12 -24.19 2.32
CA ILE A 311 -20.36 -23.05 2.87
C ILE A 311 -21.15 -22.35 3.99
N GLN A 312 -22.42 -22.03 3.77
CA GLN A 312 -23.26 -21.38 4.79
C GLN A 312 -23.44 -22.25 6.05
N LYS A 313 -23.58 -23.58 5.91
CA LYS A 313 -23.61 -24.50 7.05
C LYS A 313 -22.31 -24.47 7.85
N HIS A 314 -21.16 -24.43 7.16
CA HIS A 314 -19.85 -24.32 7.82
C HIS A 314 -19.66 -22.98 8.52
N ILE A 315 -20.12 -21.88 7.91
CA ILE A 315 -20.12 -20.55 8.53
C ILE A 315 -20.96 -20.55 9.81
N ILE A 316 -22.21 -21.03 9.76
CA ILE A 316 -23.09 -21.12 10.93
C ILE A 316 -22.41 -21.93 12.05
N ARG A 317 -21.72 -23.02 11.72
CA ARG A 317 -20.98 -23.84 12.69
C ARG A 317 -19.79 -23.08 13.29
N ALA A 318 -19.01 -22.37 12.48
CA ALA A 318 -17.88 -21.58 12.95
C ALA A 318 -18.33 -20.46 13.91
N VAL A 319 -19.41 -19.77 13.57
CA VAL A 319 -20.03 -18.70 14.36
C VAL A 319 -20.48 -19.22 15.73
N ASN A 320 -21.11 -20.40 15.78
CA ASN A 320 -21.52 -21.02 17.04
C ASN A 320 -20.32 -21.43 17.90
N LEU A 321 -19.21 -21.88 17.30
CA LEU A 321 -17.98 -22.21 18.02
C LEU A 321 -17.30 -20.96 18.58
N ILE A 322 -17.25 -19.88 17.81
CA ILE A 322 -16.74 -18.58 18.26
C ILE A 322 -17.55 -18.07 19.45
N GLU A 323 -18.88 -18.11 19.37
CA GLU A 323 -19.73 -17.68 20.48
C GLU A 323 -19.52 -18.56 21.73
N ALA A 324 -19.41 -19.88 21.56
CA ALA A 324 -19.14 -20.79 22.67
C ALA A 324 -17.79 -20.48 23.35
N GLU A 325 -16.74 -20.21 22.57
CA GLU A 325 -15.44 -19.83 23.08
C GLU A 325 -15.51 -18.51 23.88
N VAL A 326 -16.11 -17.47 23.31
CA VAL A 326 -16.29 -16.17 23.98
C VAL A 326 -17.08 -16.33 25.28
N LYS A 327 -18.13 -17.16 25.30
CA LYS A 327 -18.89 -17.49 26.53
C LYS A 327 -18.01 -18.18 27.58
N ILE A 328 -17.18 -19.14 27.19
CA ILE A 328 -16.25 -19.83 28.10
C ILE A 328 -15.23 -18.86 28.67
N LYS A 329 -14.63 -18.00 27.84
CA LYS A 329 -13.69 -16.97 28.29
C LYS A 329 -14.33 -16.01 29.28
N LYS A 330 -15.56 -15.56 29.01
CA LYS A 330 -16.34 -14.70 29.91
C LYS A 330 -16.60 -15.37 31.25
N GLN A 331 -16.94 -16.66 31.26
CA GLN A 331 -17.13 -17.43 32.51
C GLN A 331 -15.83 -17.58 33.30
N LYS A 332 -14.70 -17.78 32.61
CA LYS A 332 -13.37 -17.91 33.23
C LYS A 332 -12.73 -16.57 33.60
N LYS A 333 -13.37 -15.44 33.28
CA LYS A 333 -12.83 -14.08 33.42
C LYS A 333 -11.49 -13.90 32.69
N GLU A 334 -11.33 -14.57 31.56
CA GLU A 334 -10.21 -14.35 30.64
C GLU A 334 -10.45 -13.08 29.82
N GLU A 335 -9.38 -12.40 29.42
CA GLU A 335 -9.47 -11.25 28.51
C GLU A 335 -9.96 -11.70 27.13
N ILE A 336 -10.90 -10.94 26.56
CA ILE A 336 -11.53 -11.23 25.27
C ILE A 336 -11.17 -10.10 24.32
N ASP A 337 -10.44 -10.43 23.25
CA ASP A 337 -10.19 -9.47 22.17
C ASP A 337 -11.40 -9.40 21.24
N TYR A 338 -12.42 -8.62 21.63
CA TYR A 338 -13.64 -8.48 20.84
C TYR A 338 -13.39 -7.90 19.45
N HIS A 339 -12.37 -7.06 19.27
CA HIS A 339 -11.95 -6.57 17.96
C HIS A 339 -11.64 -7.73 17.00
N PHE A 340 -10.80 -8.69 17.44
CA PHE A 340 -10.44 -9.86 16.64
C PHE A 340 -11.68 -10.66 16.26
N TYR A 341 -12.51 -11.05 17.23
CA TYR A 341 -13.71 -11.85 16.95
C TYR A 341 -14.73 -11.10 16.09
N ALA A 342 -14.93 -9.81 16.31
CA ALA A 342 -15.79 -8.95 15.48
C ALA A 342 -15.33 -8.97 14.01
N ARG A 343 -14.02 -8.88 13.77
CA ARG A 343 -13.44 -8.95 12.42
C ARG A 343 -13.66 -10.31 11.77
N VAL A 344 -13.45 -11.41 12.50
CA VAL A 344 -13.72 -12.77 12.00
C VAL A 344 -15.19 -12.90 11.59
N ILE A 345 -16.11 -12.47 12.46
CA ILE A 345 -17.55 -12.52 12.18
C ILE A 345 -17.92 -11.65 10.98
N TRP A 346 -17.31 -10.47 10.84
CA TRP A 346 -17.54 -9.60 9.68
C TRP A 346 -17.12 -10.26 8.36
N ILE A 347 -15.94 -10.88 8.31
CA ILE A 347 -15.50 -11.65 7.12
C ILE A 347 -16.46 -12.81 6.84
N LEU A 348 -16.89 -13.53 7.87
CA LEU A 348 -17.85 -14.62 7.72
C LEU A 348 -19.22 -14.13 7.21
N ASN A 349 -19.67 -12.93 7.61
CA ASN A 349 -20.88 -12.30 7.09
C ASN A 349 -20.77 -12.03 5.58
N ASP A 350 -19.65 -11.47 5.13
CA ASP A 350 -19.44 -11.20 3.71
C ASP A 350 -19.44 -12.48 2.87
N VAL A 351 -18.84 -13.55 3.38
CA VAL A 351 -18.94 -14.87 2.73
C VAL A 351 -20.37 -15.40 2.77
N PHE A 352 -21.07 -15.25 3.89
CA PHE A 352 -22.43 -15.76 4.08
C PHE A 352 -23.44 -15.13 3.11
N GLU A 353 -23.30 -13.84 2.82
CA GLU A 353 -24.09 -13.08 1.84
C GLU A 353 -23.67 -13.31 0.38
N GLY A 354 -22.61 -14.08 0.13
CA GLY A 354 -22.09 -14.31 -1.22
C GLY A 354 -21.31 -13.12 -1.80
N ARG A 355 -20.84 -12.20 -0.95
CA ARG A 355 -19.99 -11.06 -1.34
C ARG A 355 -18.49 -11.36 -1.28
N ALA A 356 -18.12 -12.63 -1.12
CA ALA A 356 -16.72 -13.04 -1.01
C ALA A 356 -15.97 -12.81 -2.33
N ASP A 357 -14.91 -12.01 -2.28
CA ASP A 357 -13.92 -11.90 -3.35
C ASP A 357 -12.65 -12.70 -2.99
N HIS A 358 -11.68 -12.72 -3.89
CA HIS A 358 -10.38 -13.38 -3.67
C HIS A 358 -9.65 -12.83 -2.43
N LYS A 359 -9.81 -11.54 -2.11
CA LYS A 359 -9.20 -10.94 -0.92
C LYS A 359 -9.83 -11.48 0.36
N THR A 360 -11.16 -11.60 0.42
CA THR A 360 -11.89 -12.19 1.55
C THR A 360 -11.47 -13.62 1.84
N VAL A 361 -11.24 -14.43 0.79
CA VAL A 361 -10.72 -15.80 0.95
C VAL A 361 -9.31 -15.79 1.55
N ASN A 362 -8.40 -14.97 1.01
CA ASN A 362 -7.03 -14.85 1.53
C ASN A 362 -7.00 -14.39 2.99
N ARG A 363 -7.87 -13.45 3.37
CA ARG A 363 -7.99 -12.98 4.76
C ARG A 363 -8.43 -14.08 5.70
N LEU A 364 -9.41 -14.88 5.30
CA LEU A 364 -9.87 -16.02 6.09
C LEU A 364 -8.73 -17.03 6.29
N GLY A 365 -7.92 -17.27 5.26
CA GLY A 365 -6.71 -18.09 5.34
C GLY A 365 -5.68 -17.53 6.33
N ALA A 366 -5.36 -16.23 6.25
CA ALA A 366 -4.42 -15.57 7.16
C ALA A 366 -4.88 -15.61 8.63
N ILE A 367 -6.18 -15.41 8.87
CA ILE A 367 -6.79 -15.52 10.20
C ILE A 367 -6.70 -16.96 10.72
N ALA A 368 -6.98 -17.95 9.87
CA ALA A 368 -6.85 -19.36 10.23
C ALA A 368 -5.40 -19.72 10.56
N GLU A 369 -4.43 -19.26 9.75
CA GLU A 369 -3.01 -19.44 10.05
C GLU A 369 -2.62 -18.81 11.39
N TYR A 370 -3.06 -17.57 11.66
CA TYR A 370 -2.81 -16.91 12.93
C TYR A 370 -3.41 -17.67 14.12
N ALA A 371 -4.68 -18.10 14.00
CA ALA A 371 -5.35 -18.90 15.02
C ALA A 371 -4.67 -20.26 15.26
N SER A 372 -3.93 -20.80 14.28
CA SER A 372 -3.16 -22.04 14.45
C SER A 372 -1.91 -21.87 15.32
N ARG A 373 -1.32 -20.68 15.29
CA ARG A 373 -0.09 -20.35 16.01
C ARG A 373 -0.36 -19.80 17.40
N ASN A 374 -1.58 -19.33 17.68
CA ASN A 374 -1.94 -18.70 18.94
C ASN A 374 -2.84 -19.58 19.82
N ASN A 375 -2.31 -20.03 20.97
CA ASN A 375 -3.04 -20.85 21.94
C ASN A 375 -4.25 -20.13 22.59
N SER A 376 -4.32 -18.80 22.47
CA SER A 376 -5.44 -18.01 22.99
C SER A 376 -6.70 -18.13 22.13
N VAL A 377 -6.59 -18.55 20.86
CA VAL A 377 -7.74 -18.84 20.00
C VAL A 377 -8.04 -20.33 20.10
N GLY A 378 -9.26 -20.69 20.47
CA GLY A 378 -9.63 -22.08 20.71
C GLY A 378 -9.38 -22.94 19.47
N LYS A 379 -8.71 -24.08 19.66
CA LYS A 379 -8.39 -25.06 18.58
C LYS A 379 -9.62 -25.47 17.76
N HIS A 380 -10.82 -25.43 18.36
CA HIS A 380 -12.08 -25.71 17.69
C HIS A 380 -12.55 -24.58 16.76
N VAL A 381 -12.31 -23.31 17.12
CA VAL A 381 -12.60 -22.15 16.25
C VAL A 381 -11.67 -22.18 15.04
N LEU A 382 -10.38 -22.42 15.25
CA LEU A 382 -9.41 -22.64 14.18
C LEU A 382 -9.86 -23.71 13.18
N GLY A 383 -10.20 -24.91 13.69
CA GLY A 383 -10.63 -26.01 12.83
C GLY A 383 -11.86 -25.66 12.00
N SER A 384 -12.79 -24.89 12.56
CA SER A 384 -13.98 -24.45 11.82
C SER A 384 -13.70 -23.39 10.77
N LEU A 385 -12.77 -22.45 11.02
CA LEU A 385 -12.35 -21.44 10.05
C LEU A 385 -11.61 -22.08 8.87
N LEU A 386 -10.73 -23.06 9.15
CA LEU A 386 -10.05 -23.84 8.11
C LEU A 386 -11.03 -24.60 7.20
N VAL A 387 -12.12 -25.12 7.76
CA VAL A 387 -13.16 -25.81 6.98
C VAL A 387 -13.91 -24.82 6.07
N VAL A 388 -14.25 -23.62 6.56
CA VAL A 388 -14.86 -22.57 5.72
C VAL A 388 -13.90 -22.14 4.61
N PHE A 389 -12.62 -21.96 4.94
CA PHE A 389 -11.59 -21.62 3.97
C PHE A 389 -11.41 -22.70 2.90
N GLY A 390 -11.30 -23.97 3.28
CA GLY A 390 -11.21 -25.09 2.34
C GLY A 390 -12.45 -25.20 1.44
N ALA A 391 -13.65 -25.02 2.01
CA ALA A 391 -14.90 -25.02 1.23
C ALA A 391 -14.95 -23.89 0.19
N LEU A 392 -14.38 -22.72 0.51
CA LEU A 392 -14.27 -21.61 -0.43
C LEU A 392 -13.25 -21.87 -1.54
N LEU A 393 -12.09 -22.46 -1.21
CA LEU A 393 -11.07 -22.84 -2.20
C LEU A 393 -11.62 -23.85 -3.21
N ILE A 394 -12.34 -24.87 -2.73
CA ILE A 394 -12.98 -25.86 -3.59
C ILE A 394 -14.05 -25.19 -4.46
N GLY A 395 -14.90 -24.32 -3.89
CA GLY A 395 -15.91 -23.57 -4.63
C GLY A 395 -15.32 -22.67 -5.72
N ALA A 396 -14.23 -21.95 -5.41
CA ALA A 396 -13.52 -21.11 -6.37
C ALA A 396 -12.83 -21.93 -7.47
N SER A 397 -12.28 -23.09 -7.13
CA SER A 397 -11.65 -24.00 -8.09
C SER A 397 -12.67 -24.59 -9.07
N ILE A 398 -13.86 -24.98 -8.58
CA ILE A 398 -14.96 -25.48 -9.43
C ILE A 398 -15.52 -24.37 -10.32
N ALA A 399 -15.72 -23.16 -9.79
CA ALA A 399 -16.16 -22.01 -10.59
C ALA A 399 -15.13 -21.62 -11.68
N GLY A 400 -13.84 -21.65 -11.33
CA GLY A 400 -12.73 -21.47 -12.28
C GLY A 400 -12.70 -22.56 -13.36
N PHE A 401 -12.97 -23.81 -12.99
CA PHE A 401 -13.05 -24.93 -13.93
C PHE A 401 -14.24 -24.79 -14.89
N ILE A 402 -15.44 -24.47 -14.39
CA ILE A 402 -16.66 -24.32 -15.20
C ILE A 402 -16.53 -23.11 -16.16
N THR A 403 -15.99 -21.99 -15.71
CA THR A 403 -15.75 -20.81 -16.56
C THR A 403 -14.70 -21.08 -17.65
N THR A 404 -13.79 -22.01 -17.41
CA THR A 404 -12.78 -22.47 -18.38
C THR A 404 -13.37 -23.35 -19.49
N PHE A 405 -14.45 -24.11 -19.22
CA PHE A 405 -15.15 -24.89 -20.26
C PHE A 405 -16.15 -24.06 -21.08
N GLY A 406 -16.56 -22.88 -20.58
CA GLY A 406 -17.51 -21.99 -21.27
C GLY A 406 -16.90 -20.98 -22.24
N SER A 407 -15.58 -20.78 -22.24
CA SER A 407 -14.93 -19.76 -23.08
C SER A 407 -13.69 -20.29 -23.81
N SER A 408 -13.81 -20.44 -25.13
CA SER A 408 -12.73 -20.85 -26.02
C SER A 408 -11.76 -19.68 -26.27
N SER A 409 -10.86 -19.38 -25.33
CA SER A 409 -9.71 -18.50 -25.57
C SER A 409 -8.69 -18.53 -24.40
N ILE A 410 -7.52 -17.93 -24.65
CA ILE A 410 -6.27 -17.80 -23.86
C ILE A 410 -6.44 -17.60 -22.33
N LEU A 411 -7.63 -17.20 -21.85
CA LEU A 411 -8.03 -17.18 -20.44
C LEU A 411 -8.04 -18.57 -19.77
N SER A 412 -8.18 -19.65 -20.54
CA SER A 412 -8.18 -21.03 -20.02
C SER A 412 -6.84 -21.46 -19.41
N ALA A 413 -5.72 -20.93 -19.91
CA ALA A 413 -4.39 -21.19 -19.36
C ALA A 413 -4.16 -20.50 -18.02
N TRP A 414 -4.74 -19.30 -17.83
CA TRP A 414 -4.73 -18.57 -16.56
C TRP A 414 -5.64 -19.24 -15.53
N GLY A 415 -6.81 -19.73 -15.94
CA GLY A 415 -7.70 -20.53 -15.10
C GLY A 415 -7.04 -21.85 -14.64
N PHE A 416 -6.29 -22.52 -15.53
CA PHE A 416 -5.52 -23.71 -15.18
C PHE A 416 -4.37 -23.42 -14.22
N SER A 417 -3.61 -22.33 -14.43
CA SER A 417 -2.52 -21.98 -13.52
C SER A 417 -3.03 -21.48 -12.17
N LEU A 418 -4.16 -20.75 -12.13
CA LEU A 418 -4.83 -20.36 -10.89
C LEU A 418 -5.35 -21.60 -10.14
N GLY A 419 -6.06 -22.49 -10.83
CA GLY A 419 -6.55 -23.74 -10.26
C GLY A 419 -5.42 -24.62 -9.74
N LEU A 420 -4.32 -24.77 -10.48
CA LEU A 420 -3.14 -25.52 -10.04
C LEU A 420 -2.41 -24.84 -8.88
N SER A 421 -2.26 -23.51 -8.90
CA SER A 421 -1.60 -22.77 -7.81
C SER A 421 -2.39 -22.82 -6.50
N LEU A 422 -3.73 -22.85 -6.58
CA LEU A 422 -4.63 -23.04 -5.44
C LEU A 422 -4.61 -24.50 -4.94
N LEU A 423 -4.42 -25.47 -5.83
CA LEU A 423 -4.21 -26.88 -5.49
C LEU A 423 -2.81 -27.12 -4.89
N GLU A 424 -1.82 -26.33 -5.31
CA GLU A 424 -0.46 -26.31 -4.74
C GLU A 424 -0.45 -25.71 -3.33
N THR A 425 -1.23 -24.64 -3.08
CA THR A 425 -1.45 -24.14 -1.71
C THR A 425 -2.27 -25.10 -0.86
N GLU A 426 -3.27 -25.81 -1.40
CA GLU A 426 -3.91 -26.96 -0.72
C GLU A 426 -2.90 -28.06 -0.38
N PHE A 427 -1.91 -28.35 -1.24
CA PHE A 427 -0.93 -29.40 -0.99
C PHE A 427 0.10 -28.97 0.07
N VAL A 428 0.59 -27.73 0.01
CA VAL A 428 1.61 -27.21 0.93
C VAL A 428 1.02 -26.90 2.32
N LEU A 429 -0.16 -26.25 2.39
CA LEU A 429 -0.85 -26.01 3.66
C LEU A 429 -1.56 -27.26 4.18
N GLY A 430 -2.11 -28.10 3.30
CA GLY A 430 -2.76 -29.35 3.67
C GLY A 430 -1.81 -30.41 4.22
N LEU A 431 -0.56 -30.48 3.74
CA LEU A 431 0.45 -31.37 4.33
C LEU A 431 1.04 -30.81 5.64
N ALA A 432 1.24 -29.50 5.74
CA ALA A 432 1.72 -28.88 6.98
C ALA A 432 0.67 -28.91 8.11
N SER A 433 -0.61 -28.75 7.77
CA SER A 433 -1.74 -28.81 8.71
C SER A 433 -2.19 -30.24 9.02
N SER A 434 -2.10 -31.20 8.08
CA SER A 434 -2.39 -32.60 8.38
C SER A 434 -1.35 -33.21 9.32
N LEU A 435 -0.06 -32.93 9.16
CA LEU A 435 0.98 -33.46 10.06
C LEU A 435 0.89 -32.91 11.49
N THR A 436 0.38 -31.69 11.69
CA THR A 436 0.13 -31.14 13.03
C THR A 436 -1.25 -31.52 13.59
N ALA A 437 -2.26 -31.74 12.74
CA ALA A 437 -3.59 -32.22 13.13
C ALA A 437 -3.65 -33.73 13.44
N ILE A 438 -2.71 -34.54 12.91
CA ILE A 438 -2.62 -35.99 13.16
C ILE A 438 -2.33 -36.30 14.64
N THR A 439 -1.72 -35.37 15.39
CA THR A 439 -1.51 -35.55 16.84
C THR A 439 -2.61 -34.98 17.73
N GLY A 440 -3.69 -34.43 17.17
CA GLY A 440 -4.80 -33.94 18.00
C GLY A 440 -6.03 -33.46 17.23
N ILE A 441 -6.99 -34.36 17.03
CA ILE A 441 -8.45 -34.07 16.96
C ILE A 441 -9.00 -33.57 15.60
N GLY A 442 -8.21 -33.49 14.52
CA GLY A 442 -8.69 -32.87 13.25
C GLY A 442 -9.61 -33.71 12.34
N LEU A 443 -9.54 -35.05 12.35
CA LEU A 443 -10.24 -35.88 11.34
C LEU A 443 -11.66 -36.33 11.73
N THR A 444 -12.06 -36.13 12.98
CA THR A 444 -13.41 -36.52 13.48
C THR A 444 -14.54 -35.60 12.99
N PHE A 445 -14.25 -34.56 12.22
CA PHE A 445 -15.23 -33.55 11.81
C PHE A 445 -15.76 -33.72 10.38
N PHE A 446 -15.03 -34.43 9.52
CA PHE A 446 -15.46 -34.78 8.15
C PHE A 446 -16.23 -36.10 8.08
N ALA A 447 -16.08 -36.94 9.10
CA ALA A 447 -16.72 -38.24 9.20
C ALA A 447 -17.58 -38.22 10.46
N GLY A 448 -18.91 -38.36 10.31
CA GLY A 448 -19.79 -38.59 11.45
C GLY A 448 -19.35 -39.80 12.29
N PRO A 449 -19.91 -40.02 13.50
CA PRO A 449 -19.46 -41.05 14.43
C PRO A 449 -19.38 -42.47 13.84
N ASP A 450 -20.17 -42.77 12.82
CA ASP A 450 -20.23 -44.08 12.16
C ASP A 450 -19.13 -44.29 11.08
N ALA A 451 -18.54 -43.22 10.54
CA ALA A 451 -17.54 -43.31 9.47
C ALA A 451 -16.13 -43.65 9.97
N ILE A 452 -15.89 -43.63 11.29
CA ILE A 452 -14.62 -44.07 11.89
C ILE A 452 -14.41 -45.59 11.71
N LYS A 453 -15.47 -46.35 11.41
CA LYS A 453 -15.37 -47.81 11.15
C LYS A 453 -15.13 -48.18 9.69
N SER A 454 -15.23 -47.24 8.75
CA SER A 454 -15.05 -47.50 7.31
C SER A 454 -14.31 -46.34 6.66
N GLY A 455 -12.98 -46.41 6.63
CA GLY A 455 -12.09 -45.37 6.07
C GLY A 455 -12.15 -45.20 4.55
N THR A 456 -13.35 -45.08 3.95
CA THR A 456 -13.56 -45.07 2.49
C THR A 456 -14.40 -43.90 1.97
N ASP A 457 -14.89 -42.98 2.81
CA ASP A 457 -16.00 -42.10 2.41
C ASP A 457 -15.67 -40.69 1.88
N PHE A 458 -14.44 -40.18 2.04
CA PHE A 458 -14.10 -38.85 1.47
C PHE A 458 -14.09 -38.87 -0.07
N SER A 459 -13.64 -39.98 -0.66
CA SER A 459 -13.72 -40.21 -2.09
C SER A 459 -15.16 -40.35 -2.57
N GLN A 460 -16.07 -40.90 -1.75
CA GLN A 460 -17.48 -41.08 -2.14
C GLN A 460 -18.28 -39.78 -2.08
N GLU A 461 -17.99 -38.88 -1.14
CA GLU A 461 -18.62 -37.54 -1.14
C GLU A 461 -18.15 -36.68 -2.32
N LEU A 462 -16.87 -36.74 -2.70
CA LEU A 462 -16.37 -36.12 -3.93
C LEU A 462 -17.02 -36.71 -5.18
N ILE A 463 -17.24 -38.03 -5.22
CA ILE A 463 -17.96 -38.70 -6.31
C ILE A 463 -19.45 -38.30 -6.32
N LYS A 464 -20.11 -38.13 -5.17
CA LYS A 464 -21.52 -37.68 -5.09
C LYS A 464 -21.68 -36.23 -5.52
N ILE A 465 -20.73 -35.36 -5.20
CA ILE A 465 -20.70 -33.97 -5.69
C ILE A 465 -20.47 -33.95 -7.21
N ASN A 466 -19.62 -34.83 -7.73
CA ASN A 466 -19.43 -34.97 -9.18
C ASN A 466 -20.66 -35.57 -9.90
N GLN A 467 -21.31 -36.58 -9.32
CA GLN A 467 -22.53 -37.21 -9.86
C GLN A 467 -23.76 -36.30 -9.80
N GLY A 468 -23.85 -35.43 -8.79
CA GLY A 468 -24.89 -34.40 -8.71
C GLY A 468 -24.71 -33.26 -9.72
N ILE A 469 -23.54 -33.15 -10.36
CA ILE A 469 -23.24 -32.20 -11.45
C ILE A 469 -23.42 -32.89 -12.82
N GLU A 470 -23.14 -34.19 -12.93
CA GLU A 470 -23.35 -34.99 -14.14
C GLU A 470 -24.82 -35.35 -14.39
N GLN A 471 -25.65 -35.47 -13.34
CA GLN A 471 -27.09 -35.59 -13.47
C GLN A 471 -27.73 -34.19 -13.48
N GLY A 472 -27.73 -33.57 -14.66
CA GLY A 472 -28.59 -32.42 -14.91
C GLY A 472 -30.05 -32.82 -14.74
N ASP A 473 -30.64 -32.48 -13.60
CA ASP A 473 -32.08 -32.31 -13.50
C ASP A 473 -32.45 -31.12 -14.39
N GLU A 474 -32.77 -31.42 -15.64
CA GLU A 474 -33.47 -30.53 -16.55
C GLU A 474 -34.69 -29.93 -15.82
N PRO A 475 -34.90 -28.61 -15.85
CA PRO A 475 -36.16 -28.07 -15.39
C PRO A 475 -37.26 -28.60 -16.31
N SER A 476 -38.18 -29.38 -15.73
CA SER A 476 -39.38 -29.84 -16.42
C SER A 476 -40.09 -28.64 -17.05
N SER A 477 -40.09 -28.60 -18.38
CA SER A 477 -40.96 -27.75 -19.16
C SER A 477 -42.42 -28.12 -18.85
N ASN A 478 -43.19 -27.19 -18.30
CA ASN A 478 -44.61 -27.08 -18.64
C ASN A 478 -45.12 -25.66 -18.45
N CYS A 479 -45.38 -25.04 -19.61
CA CYS A 479 -46.44 -24.11 -19.97
C CYS A 479 -47.21 -23.38 -18.84
N GLY A 480 -47.06 -22.05 -18.86
CA GLY A 480 -48.14 -21.15 -19.28
C GLY A 480 -49.38 -21.04 -18.39
N ALA A 481 -49.52 -19.89 -17.74
CA ALA A 481 -50.80 -19.19 -17.67
C ALA A 481 -50.56 -17.68 -17.51
N VAL A 482 -51.01 -16.96 -18.54
CA VAL A 482 -51.33 -15.54 -18.55
C VAL A 482 -52.46 -15.29 -17.55
N PHE A 483 -52.43 -14.19 -16.79
CA PHE A 483 -53.43 -13.11 -16.76
C PHE A 483 -53.39 -12.27 -15.47
N ASN A 484 -53.38 -10.96 -15.72
CA ASN A 484 -53.66 -9.77 -14.89
C ASN A 484 -52.66 -9.36 -13.80
#